data_AF-A0A846NCX5-F1
#
_entry.id   AF-A0A846NCX5-F1
#
_cell.length_a   1.000
_cell.length_b   1.000
_cell.length_c   1.000
_cell.angle_alpha   90.00
_cell.angle_beta   90.00
_cell.angle_gamma   90.00
#
_symmetry.space_group_name_H-M   'P 1'
#
loop_
_entity.id
_entity.type
_entity.pdbx_description
1 polymer ?
#
loop_
_entity_poly.entity_id
_entity_poly.type
_entity_poly.pdbx_seq_one_letter_code
_entity_poly.pdbx_strand_id
1 'polypeptide(L)'
;MKEREEYKRLYTFGTDYGTSDFKSGPITCGEMPQIIENRGYFPDKESIMYRAFEMPSEVIVGEEIPLYLQSSEDLSSRLIYPMRNGVIEKDDEKAWKVVEEISRHALNLFKPADTAFRGFYLVASLSSVSPRYMYERLFQIYKGIAEEDGTIRAATVIPQPLAVAIAHKATTCVVMESGHGNTQVCPISRYPIRNAIVAVNRGGGEANAITSEILKDLGYGDLARQESFVRAVKERVGLIPIDLNKAIRASKNGEKRFDVKFKIPGTRISIELGDSAWTRFIIGEYIFNPNHEIYRSYFIRGMDKPKDVRVGNTVFRGMIDFGEAILESVERCPIEL
;
A
#
# COMPACT_ATOMS: atom_id res chain seq x y z
N MET A 1 35.37 6.23 14.05
CA MET A 1 34.01 6.80 14.16
C MET A 1 33.62 7.56 12.90
N LYS A 2 34.46 8.49 12.40
CA LYS A 2 34.23 9.23 11.14
C LYS A 2 34.02 8.35 9.89
N GLU A 3 34.89 7.38 9.66
CA GLU A 3 34.78 6.41 8.54
C GLU A 3 33.48 5.57 8.60
N ARG A 4 32.99 5.25 9.81
CA ARG A 4 31.71 4.53 9.99
C ARG A 4 30.51 5.40 9.65
N GLU A 5 30.55 6.68 9.96
CA GLU A 5 29.48 7.63 9.64
C GLU A 5 29.48 7.97 8.13
N GLU A 6 30.65 8.07 7.50
CA GLU A 6 30.77 8.20 6.04
C GLU A 6 30.20 6.96 5.33
N TYR A 7 30.49 5.75 5.82
CA TYR A 7 29.91 4.52 5.28
C TYR A 7 28.37 4.51 5.37
N LYS A 8 27.78 4.91 6.50
CA LYS A 8 26.31 4.97 6.65
C LYS A 8 25.67 5.97 5.67
N ARG A 9 26.32 7.10 5.40
CA ARG A 9 25.82 8.10 4.44
C ARG A 9 25.76 7.58 3.00
N LEU A 10 26.43 6.47 2.70
CA LEU A 10 26.39 5.82 1.38
C LEU A 10 25.53 4.56 1.39
N TYR A 11 25.56 3.80 2.50
CA TYR A 11 25.01 2.44 2.55
C TYR A 11 23.93 2.24 3.62
N THR A 12 23.27 3.29 4.10
CA THR A 12 21.96 3.15 4.73
C THR A 12 20.93 2.85 3.66
N PHE A 13 20.11 1.82 3.88
CA PHE A 13 19.11 1.35 2.93
C PHE A 13 17.74 1.36 3.59
N GLY A 14 16.78 2.06 3.00
CA GLY A 14 15.40 2.13 3.48
C GLY A 14 14.53 1.09 2.80
N THR A 15 13.63 0.45 3.55
CA THR A 15 12.52 -0.34 3.01
C THR A 15 11.21 0.04 3.68
N ASP A 16 10.14 0.17 2.90
CA ASP A 16 8.77 0.39 3.36
C ASP A 16 7.85 -0.69 2.80
N TYR A 17 7.30 -1.52 3.69
CA TYR A 17 6.37 -2.57 3.33
C TYR A 17 4.93 -2.05 3.41
N GLY A 18 4.54 -1.30 2.38
CA GLY A 18 3.14 -0.89 2.19
C GLY A 18 2.25 -2.05 1.73
N THR A 19 0.94 -1.90 1.90
CA THR A 19 -0.02 -2.97 1.57
C THR A 19 -0.13 -3.27 0.07
N SER A 20 0.06 -2.24 -0.78
CA SER A 20 0.01 -2.36 -2.25
C SER A 20 1.40 -2.24 -2.87
N ASP A 21 2.25 -1.36 -2.33
CA ASP A 21 3.51 -0.99 -2.96
C ASP A 21 4.63 -1.12 -1.93
N PHE A 22 5.73 -1.74 -2.35
CA PHE A 22 6.97 -1.84 -1.61
C PHE A 22 7.94 -0.76 -2.12
N LYS A 23 8.46 0.07 -1.21
CA LYS A 23 9.42 1.13 -1.55
C LYS A 23 10.76 0.80 -0.95
N SER A 24 11.82 1.02 -1.72
CA SER A 24 13.17 0.67 -1.31
C SER A 24 14.23 1.51 -1.97
N GLY A 25 15.38 1.64 -1.32
CA GLY A 25 16.56 2.21 -1.93
C GLY A 25 17.61 2.62 -0.92
N PRO A 26 18.87 2.80 -1.35
CA PRO A 26 19.89 3.44 -0.54
C PRO A 26 19.55 4.90 -0.29
N ILE A 27 20.11 5.47 0.78
CA ILE A 27 19.98 6.89 1.13
C ILE A 27 20.45 7.82 -0.02
N THR A 28 21.30 7.32 -0.91
CA THR A 28 21.79 8.04 -2.10
C THR A 28 20.75 8.19 -3.21
N CYS A 29 19.61 7.48 -3.16
CA CYS A 29 18.48 7.68 -4.08
C CYS A 29 17.79 9.04 -3.90
N GLY A 30 18.08 9.78 -2.82
CA GLY A 30 17.47 11.07 -2.56
C GLY A 30 15.97 10.93 -2.26
N GLU A 31 15.14 11.70 -2.96
CA GLU A 31 13.70 11.81 -2.69
C GLU A 31 12.84 10.76 -3.44
N MET A 32 13.42 10.01 -4.38
CA MET A 32 12.68 9.05 -5.19
C MET A 32 13.19 7.62 -4.92
N PRO A 33 12.55 6.87 -3.99
CA PRO A 33 12.85 5.46 -3.82
C PRO A 33 12.38 4.66 -5.04
N GLN A 34 12.93 3.46 -5.23
CA GLN A 34 12.35 2.48 -6.14
C GLN A 34 11.01 2.03 -5.57
N ILE A 35 9.98 2.00 -6.41
CA ILE A 35 8.64 1.54 -6.04
C ILE A 35 8.26 0.38 -6.95
N ILE A 36 7.93 -0.75 -6.35
CA ILE A 36 7.35 -1.91 -7.03
C ILE A 36 6.09 -2.36 -6.29
N GLU A 37 5.19 -3.06 -6.99
CA GLU A 37 4.00 -3.61 -6.33
C GLU A 37 4.42 -4.67 -5.30
N ASN A 38 3.87 -4.59 -4.09
CA ASN A 38 4.09 -5.54 -3.02
C ASN A 38 3.27 -6.82 -3.28
N ARG A 39 3.75 -7.61 -4.23
CA ARG A 39 3.15 -8.87 -4.65
C ARG A 39 4.20 -9.79 -5.25
N GLY A 40 3.92 -11.09 -5.22
CA GLY A 40 4.75 -12.10 -5.87
C GLY A 40 3.90 -13.11 -6.61
N TYR A 41 4.43 -13.59 -7.72
CA TYR A 41 3.79 -14.59 -8.57
C TYR A 41 4.50 -15.93 -8.42
N PHE A 42 3.73 -17.00 -8.21
CA PHE A 42 4.23 -18.37 -8.16
C PHE A 42 4.04 -19.04 -9.53
N PRO A 43 5.07 -19.08 -10.38
CA PRO A 43 4.94 -19.56 -11.74
C PRO A 43 4.59 -21.05 -11.78
N ASP A 44 3.89 -21.45 -12.84
CA ASP A 44 3.68 -22.86 -13.11
C ASP A 44 4.97 -23.51 -13.58
N LYS A 45 5.47 -24.48 -12.81
CA LYS A 45 6.69 -25.24 -13.10
C LYS A 45 6.59 -26.00 -14.43
N GLU A 46 5.37 -26.30 -14.89
CA GLU A 46 5.14 -26.97 -16.17
C GLU A 46 5.08 -25.99 -17.36
N SER A 47 4.97 -24.69 -17.11
CA SER A 47 4.89 -23.69 -18.17
C SER A 47 6.15 -23.63 -19.04
N ILE A 48 5.97 -23.34 -20.32
CA ILE A 48 7.08 -23.16 -21.27
C ILE A 48 7.96 -22.00 -20.82
N MET A 49 7.37 -20.91 -20.31
CA MET A 49 8.11 -19.76 -19.80
C MET A 49 9.01 -20.15 -18.64
N TYR A 50 8.53 -20.91 -17.65
CA TYR A 50 9.33 -21.37 -16.52
C TYR A 50 10.52 -22.25 -16.97
N ARG A 51 10.29 -23.13 -17.95
CA ARG A 51 11.32 -24.04 -18.50
C ARG A 51 12.31 -23.35 -19.44
N ALA A 52 11.97 -22.19 -19.99
CA ALA A 52 12.84 -21.43 -20.89
C ALA A 52 13.94 -20.65 -20.16
N PHE A 53 13.77 -20.34 -18.88
CA PHE A 53 14.80 -19.68 -18.07
C PHE A 53 15.74 -20.72 -17.44
N GLU A 54 17.05 -20.47 -17.50
CA GLU A 54 18.08 -21.40 -17.02
C GLU A 54 18.07 -21.61 -15.49
N MET A 55 17.55 -20.63 -14.73
CA MET A 55 17.35 -20.70 -13.28
C MET A 55 16.05 -20.00 -12.89
N PRO A 56 14.90 -20.69 -12.95
CA PRO A 56 13.64 -20.05 -12.62
C PRO A 56 13.51 -19.87 -11.11
N SER A 57 13.34 -18.62 -10.67
CA SER A 57 13.03 -18.31 -9.27
C SER A 57 11.68 -18.91 -8.87
N GLU A 58 11.58 -19.41 -7.64
CA GLU A 58 10.34 -19.98 -7.11
C GLU A 58 9.22 -18.94 -7.00
N VAL A 59 9.60 -17.68 -6.77
CA VAL A 59 8.70 -16.54 -6.70
C VAL A 59 9.24 -15.46 -7.62
N ILE A 60 8.38 -14.92 -8.48
CA ILE A 60 8.69 -13.76 -9.34
C ILE A 60 8.13 -12.50 -8.69
N VAL A 61 8.94 -11.46 -8.58
CA VAL A 61 8.57 -10.16 -8.00
C VAL A 61 8.95 -9.01 -8.93
N GLY A 62 8.38 -7.83 -8.71
CA GLY A 62 8.75 -6.62 -9.44
C GLY A 62 8.28 -6.60 -10.91
N GLU A 63 9.06 -5.95 -11.77
CA GLU A 63 8.70 -5.65 -13.16
C GLU A 63 8.64 -6.89 -14.07
N GLU A 64 9.16 -8.03 -13.60
CA GLU A 64 9.19 -9.27 -14.38
C GLU A 64 7.85 -10.02 -14.35
N ILE A 65 6.99 -9.77 -13.34
CA ILE A 65 5.71 -10.49 -13.18
C ILE A 65 4.90 -10.55 -14.49
N PRO A 66 4.68 -9.45 -15.23
CA PRO A 66 3.88 -9.48 -16.46
C PRO A 66 4.40 -10.44 -17.53
N LEU A 67 5.70 -10.77 -17.53
CA LEU A 67 6.31 -11.71 -18.49
C LEU A 67 5.87 -13.15 -18.24
N TYR A 68 5.42 -13.46 -17.02
CA TYR A 68 5.01 -14.81 -16.61
C TYR A 68 3.48 -14.98 -16.54
N LEU A 69 2.72 -13.91 -16.76
CA LEU A 69 1.26 -13.97 -16.78
C LEU A 69 0.77 -14.57 -18.11
N GLN A 70 0.11 -15.72 -18.05
CA GLN A 70 -0.43 -16.40 -19.24
C GLN A 70 -1.93 -16.12 -19.42
N SER A 71 -2.71 -16.23 -18.35
CA SER A 71 -4.15 -15.99 -18.37
C SER A 71 -4.62 -15.12 -17.20
N SER A 72 -5.83 -14.56 -17.32
CA SER A 72 -6.47 -13.84 -16.22
C SER A 72 -6.85 -14.74 -15.03
N GLU A 73 -6.97 -16.06 -15.25
CA GLU A 73 -7.27 -17.02 -14.18
C GLU A 73 -6.03 -17.28 -13.31
N ASP A 74 -4.82 -17.25 -13.88
CA ASP A 74 -3.55 -17.38 -13.16
C ASP A 74 -3.36 -16.25 -12.12
N LEU A 75 -3.84 -15.04 -12.44
CA LEU A 75 -3.79 -13.89 -11.54
C LEU A 75 -4.54 -14.15 -10.23
N SER A 76 -5.63 -14.92 -10.25
CA SER A 76 -6.47 -15.12 -9.07
C SER A 76 -5.91 -16.16 -8.09
N SER A 77 -5.12 -17.12 -8.58
CA SER A 77 -4.69 -18.30 -7.81
C SER A 77 -3.20 -18.32 -7.47
N ARG A 78 -2.36 -17.64 -8.26
CA ARG A 78 -0.89 -17.69 -8.15
C ARG A 78 -0.23 -16.36 -7.78
N LEU A 79 -0.98 -15.25 -7.83
CA LEU A 79 -0.50 -13.93 -7.43
C LEU A 79 -0.85 -13.69 -5.94
N ILE A 80 0.18 -13.50 -5.12
CA ILE A 80 0.05 -13.32 -3.68
C ILE A 80 0.39 -11.88 -3.32
N TYR A 81 -0.53 -11.22 -2.62
CA TYR A 81 -0.33 -9.92 -1.98
C TYR A 81 -0.13 -10.15 -0.48
N PRO A 82 1.10 -10.09 0.04
CA PRO A 82 1.40 -10.58 1.37
C PRO A 82 0.76 -9.73 2.48
N MET A 83 0.66 -8.41 2.29
CA MET A 83 0.29 -7.47 3.36
C MET A 83 -1.03 -6.74 3.13
N ARG A 84 -2.09 -7.44 2.71
CA ARG A 84 -3.38 -6.81 2.33
C ARG A 84 -3.88 -5.77 3.35
N ASN A 85 -3.81 -6.08 4.65
CA ASN A 85 -4.20 -5.18 5.74
C ASN A 85 -3.01 -4.70 6.60
N GLY A 86 -1.78 -4.75 6.06
CA GLY A 86 -0.56 -4.39 6.80
C GLY A 86 -0.07 -5.45 7.78
N VAL A 87 -0.70 -6.62 7.80
CA VAL A 87 -0.33 -7.79 8.61
C VAL A 87 -0.32 -9.04 7.75
N ILE A 88 0.65 -9.91 8.01
CA ILE A 88 0.79 -11.24 7.40
C ILE A 88 0.50 -12.26 8.47
N GLU A 89 -0.37 -13.24 8.21
CA GLU A 89 -0.63 -14.31 9.17
C GLU A 89 0.64 -15.13 9.45
N LYS A 90 0.73 -15.68 10.67
CA LYS A 90 1.97 -16.32 11.15
C LYS A 90 2.36 -17.56 10.30
N ASP A 91 1.36 -18.28 9.81
CA ASP A 91 1.46 -19.53 9.05
C ASP A 91 1.31 -19.35 7.53
N ASP A 92 1.15 -18.11 7.04
CA ASP A 92 1.11 -17.83 5.61
C ASP A 92 2.53 -17.83 5.00
N GLU A 93 3.09 -19.02 4.84
CA GLU A 93 4.44 -19.21 4.30
C GLU A 93 4.59 -18.68 2.87
N LYS A 94 3.51 -18.66 2.08
CA LYS A 94 3.55 -18.08 0.73
C LYS A 94 3.76 -16.57 0.80
N ALA A 95 3.01 -15.88 1.64
CA ALA A 95 3.18 -14.44 1.84
C ALA A 95 4.58 -14.11 2.40
N TRP A 96 5.08 -14.88 3.37
CA TRP A 96 6.43 -14.70 3.88
C TRP A 96 7.51 -14.94 2.84
N LYS A 97 7.32 -15.91 1.93
CA LYS A 97 8.23 -16.15 0.81
C LYS A 97 8.26 -14.97 -0.17
N VAL A 98 7.11 -14.35 -0.44
CA VAL A 98 7.07 -13.10 -1.23
C VAL A 98 7.84 -11.98 -0.55
N VAL A 99 7.70 -11.81 0.78
CA VAL A 99 8.45 -10.79 1.54
C VAL A 99 9.96 -11.04 1.50
N GLU A 100 10.38 -12.29 1.59
CA GLU A 100 11.79 -12.66 1.42
C GLU A 100 12.30 -12.26 0.04
N GLU A 101 11.61 -12.70 -1.01
CA GLU A 101 12.05 -12.49 -2.39
C GLU A 101 12.04 -11.01 -2.79
N ILE A 102 11.01 -10.25 -2.41
CA ILE A 102 10.95 -8.81 -2.71
C ILE A 102 12.05 -8.02 -1.99
N SER A 103 12.39 -8.43 -0.76
CA SER A 103 13.49 -7.83 -0.01
C SER A 103 14.84 -8.13 -0.65
N ARG A 104 15.04 -9.40 -1.06
CA ARG A 104 16.24 -9.87 -1.74
C ARG A 104 16.45 -9.17 -3.08
N HIS A 105 15.40 -9.11 -3.89
CA HIS A 105 15.37 -8.42 -5.17
C HIS A 105 15.82 -6.96 -5.02
N ALA A 106 15.23 -6.21 -4.09
CA ALA A 106 15.59 -4.81 -3.89
C ALA A 106 17.04 -4.60 -3.40
N LEU A 107 17.52 -5.43 -2.47
CA LEU A 107 18.90 -5.33 -1.99
C LEU A 107 19.91 -5.64 -3.11
N ASN A 108 19.61 -6.63 -3.96
CA ASN A 108 20.47 -7.00 -5.07
C ASN A 108 20.44 -5.97 -6.21
N LEU A 109 19.30 -5.35 -6.49
CA LEU A 109 19.17 -4.27 -7.48
C LEU A 109 20.14 -3.12 -7.21
N PHE A 110 20.39 -2.80 -5.93
CA PHE A 110 21.25 -1.70 -5.52
C PHE A 110 22.63 -2.13 -5.02
N LYS A 111 22.96 -3.42 -5.06
CA LYS A 111 24.24 -3.94 -4.57
C LYS A 111 25.38 -3.31 -5.39
N PRO A 112 26.27 -2.53 -4.76
CA PRO A 112 27.37 -1.90 -5.49
C PRO A 112 28.41 -2.96 -5.90
N ALA A 113 29.08 -2.73 -7.03
CA ALA A 113 30.22 -3.53 -7.48
C ALA A 113 31.53 -3.23 -6.68
N ASP A 114 31.47 -2.31 -5.73
CA ASP A 114 32.61 -1.84 -4.95
C ASP A 114 33.10 -2.91 -3.95
N THR A 115 34.40 -3.19 -3.97
CA THR A 115 35.06 -4.14 -3.06
C THR A 115 35.11 -3.65 -1.61
N ALA A 116 34.91 -2.35 -1.36
CA ALA A 116 34.81 -1.78 -0.02
C ALA A 116 33.43 -1.99 0.63
N PHE A 117 32.43 -2.47 -0.13
CA PHE A 117 31.09 -2.74 0.37
C PHE A 117 31.08 -3.93 1.35
N ARG A 118 30.51 -3.72 2.54
CA ARG A 118 30.43 -4.69 3.64
C ARG A 118 28.98 -4.98 4.05
N GLY A 119 28.02 -4.72 3.17
CA GLY A 119 26.59 -4.82 3.45
C GLY A 119 25.94 -3.49 3.86
N PHE A 120 24.64 -3.38 3.64
CA PHE A 120 23.81 -2.23 3.97
C PHE A 120 23.46 -2.16 5.47
N TYR A 121 23.25 -0.94 5.95
CA TYR A 121 22.53 -0.68 7.21
C TYR A 121 21.04 -0.51 6.87
N LEU A 122 20.30 -1.61 6.98
CA LEU A 122 18.90 -1.69 6.60
C LEU A 122 17.98 -1.07 7.66
N VAL A 123 17.09 -0.20 7.23
CA VAL A 123 16.01 0.38 8.04
C VAL A 123 14.70 0.02 7.37
N ALA A 124 13.98 -0.92 7.96
CA ALA A 124 12.66 -1.32 7.50
C ALA A 124 11.56 -0.55 8.23
N SER A 125 10.46 -0.29 7.54
CA SER A 125 9.24 0.23 8.15
C SER A 125 8.06 -0.72 7.94
N LEU A 126 7.34 -0.96 9.04
CA LEU A 126 6.14 -1.78 9.10
C LEU A 126 4.97 -0.97 9.66
N SER A 127 3.75 -1.44 9.41
CA SER A 127 2.55 -0.86 10.01
C SER A 127 2.67 -0.77 11.54
N SER A 128 2.16 0.32 12.10
CA SER A 128 2.19 0.56 13.55
C SER A 128 1.40 -0.48 14.36
N VAL A 129 0.48 -1.19 13.69
CA VAL A 129 -0.32 -2.27 14.25
C VAL A 129 0.31 -3.66 14.05
N SER A 130 1.46 -3.76 13.39
CA SER A 130 2.09 -5.05 13.12
C SER A 130 2.44 -5.76 14.44
N PRO A 131 2.01 -7.02 14.62
CA PRO A 131 2.30 -7.78 15.83
C PRO A 131 3.78 -8.15 15.92
N ARG A 132 4.24 -8.44 17.14
CA ARG A 132 5.64 -8.76 17.45
C ARG A 132 6.23 -9.86 16.56
N TYR A 133 5.47 -10.90 16.24
CA TYR A 133 5.97 -12.01 15.42
C TYR A 133 6.37 -11.55 14.01
N MET A 134 5.76 -10.50 13.46
CA MET A 134 6.14 -9.99 12.14
C MET A 134 7.54 -9.38 12.18
N TYR A 135 7.88 -8.66 13.25
CA TYR A 135 9.22 -8.12 13.45
C TYR A 135 10.24 -9.27 13.55
N GLU A 136 9.92 -10.29 14.35
CA GLU A 136 10.78 -11.46 14.54
C GLU A 136 10.99 -12.22 13.21
N ARG A 137 9.93 -12.46 12.44
CA ARG A 137 9.99 -13.15 11.14
C ARG A 137 10.76 -12.32 10.11
N LEU A 138 10.60 -11.00 10.09
CA LEU A 138 11.34 -10.12 9.20
C LEU A 138 12.84 -10.13 9.52
N PHE A 139 13.22 -10.13 10.79
CA PHE A 139 14.63 -10.28 11.18
C PHE A 139 15.20 -11.67 10.81
N GLN A 140 14.39 -12.73 10.86
CA GLN A 140 14.80 -14.05 10.37
C GLN A 140 15.09 -14.03 8.87
N ILE A 141 14.21 -13.41 8.08
CA ILE A 141 14.39 -13.21 6.63
C ILE A 141 15.68 -12.44 6.36
N TYR A 142 15.89 -11.31 7.03
CA TYR A 142 17.10 -10.51 6.85
C TYR A 142 18.37 -11.25 7.25
N LYS A 143 18.30 -12.10 8.27
CA LYS A 143 19.42 -12.95 8.65
C LYS A 143 19.76 -13.95 7.53
N GLY A 144 18.75 -14.61 6.96
CA GLY A 144 18.95 -15.53 5.83
C GLY A 144 19.58 -14.83 4.61
N ILE A 145 19.02 -13.68 4.22
CA ILE A 145 19.58 -12.87 3.11
C ILE A 145 21.01 -12.40 3.42
N ALA A 146 21.31 -12.00 4.66
CA ALA A 146 22.65 -11.59 5.05
C ALA A 146 23.67 -12.74 4.94
N GLU A 147 23.28 -13.95 5.34
CA GLU A 147 24.14 -15.15 5.30
C GLU A 147 24.38 -15.64 3.87
N GLU A 148 23.37 -15.57 2.99
CA GLU A 148 23.46 -16.04 1.61
C GLU A 148 24.09 -15.01 0.66
N ASP A 149 23.66 -13.75 0.73
CA ASP A 149 24.01 -12.74 -0.29
C ASP A 149 25.06 -11.72 0.19
N GLY A 150 25.31 -11.66 1.51
CA GLY A 150 26.22 -10.71 2.14
C GLY A 150 25.78 -9.24 2.01
N THR A 151 24.52 -8.98 1.68
CA THR A 151 24.00 -7.64 1.36
C THR A 151 23.60 -6.83 2.59
N ILE A 152 23.45 -7.44 3.76
CA ILE A 152 22.99 -6.77 4.99
C ILE A 152 24.07 -6.85 6.06
N ARG A 153 24.48 -5.69 6.59
CA ARG A 153 25.43 -5.58 7.71
C ARG A 153 24.73 -5.51 9.06
N ALA A 154 23.63 -4.78 9.11
CA ALA A 154 22.79 -4.61 10.28
C ALA A 154 21.39 -4.21 9.81
N ALA A 155 20.37 -4.55 10.59
CA ALA A 155 18.99 -4.20 10.31
C ALA A 155 18.31 -3.61 11.54
N THR A 156 17.36 -2.70 11.33
CA THR A 156 16.40 -2.22 12.33
C THR A 156 15.03 -2.09 11.69
N VAL A 157 13.98 -2.12 12.51
CA VAL A 157 12.60 -1.94 12.06
C VAL A 157 11.96 -0.82 12.87
N ILE A 158 11.26 0.10 12.21
CA ILE A 158 10.51 1.20 12.83
C ILE A 158 9.04 1.18 12.37
N PRO A 159 8.10 1.75 13.13
CA PRO A 159 6.74 1.96 12.64
C PRO A 159 6.72 2.98 11.49
N GLN A 160 5.88 2.76 10.47
CA GLN A 160 5.70 3.69 9.35
C GLN A 160 5.32 5.12 9.81
N PRO A 161 4.41 5.34 10.79
CA PRO A 161 4.11 6.70 11.24
C PRO A 161 5.30 7.42 11.88
N LEU A 162 6.22 6.67 12.52
CA LEU A 162 7.46 7.25 13.05
C LEU A 162 8.40 7.66 11.92
N ALA A 163 8.48 6.86 10.84
CA ALA A 163 9.27 7.23 9.66
C ALA A 163 8.75 8.54 9.04
N VAL A 164 7.43 8.71 8.94
CA VAL A 164 6.79 9.95 8.47
C VAL A 164 7.14 11.14 9.37
N ALA A 165 7.00 11.00 10.69
CA ALA A 165 7.35 12.08 11.63
C ALA A 165 8.83 12.49 11.54
N ILE A 166 9.74 11.51 11.41
CA ILE A 166 11.18 11.75 11.20
C ILE A 166 11.41 12.52 9.90
N ALA A 167 10.78 12.10 8.78
CA ALA A 167 10.92 12.76 7.49
C ALA A 167 10.46 14.23 7.53
N HIS A 168 9.39 14.51 8.29
CA HIS A 168 8.88 15.86 8.50
C HIS A 168 9.61 16.65 9.60
N LYS A 169 10.64 16.06 10.26
CA LYS A 169 11.35 16.64 11.40
C LYS A 169 10.39 17.06 12.53
N ALA A 170 9.27 16.36 12.66
CA ALA A 170 8.25 16.62 13.66
C ALA A 170 8.47 15.72 14.87
N THR A 171 8.72 16.32 16.02
CA THR A 171 8.90 15.57 17.28
C THR A 171 7.58 15.36 18.02
N THR A 172 6.58 16.22 17.78
CA THR A 172 5.23 16.10 18.34
C THR A 172 4.20 16.43 17.25
N CYS A 173 3.35 15.47 16.91
CA CYS A 173 2.31 15.61 15.87
C CYS A 173 1.31 14.44 15.93
N VAL A 174 0.23 14.53 15.16
CA VAL A 174 -0.61 13.37 14.83
C VAL A 174 -0.33 13.00 13.38
N VAL A 175 0.17 11.80 13.15
CA VAL A 175 0.40 11.27 11.81
C VAL A 175 -0.84 10.50 11.37
N MET A 176 -1.40 10.91 10.24
CA MET A 176 -2.43 10.15 9.53
C MET A 176 -1.80 9.57 8.26
N GLU A 177 -1.61 8.26 8.24
CA GLU A 177 -1.01 7.53 7.13
C GLU A 177 -2.07 6.64 6.47
N SER A 178 -2.52 7.04 5.28
CA SER A 178 -3.50 6.30 4.49
C SER A 178 -2.80 5.47 3.41
N GLY A 179 -2.72 4.16 3.63
CA GLY A 179 -2.23 3.19 2.64
C GLY A 179 -3.32 2.72 1.68
N HIS A 180 -3.04 1.62 0.98
CA HIS A 180 -4.05 0.99 0.13
C HIS A 180 -5.07 0.19 0.96
N GLY A 181 -4.63 -0.64 1.92
CA GLY A 181 -5.53 -1.53 2.67
C GLY A 181 -6.09 -0.97 3.98
N ASN A 182 -5.44 0.04 4.56
CA ASN A 182 -5.89 0.66 5.81
C ASN A 182 -5.33 2.09 5.95
N THR A 183 -5.88 2.81 6.93
CA THR A 183 -5.39 4.10 7.37
C THR A 183 -5.04 4.02 8.86
N GLN A 184 -3.90 4.60 9.24
CA GLN A 184 -3.42 4.63 10.61
C GLN A 184 -3.37 6.07 11.10
N VAL A 185 -3.99 6.33 12.24
CA VAL A 185 -3.86 7.59 12.97
C VAL A 185 -3.02 7.33 14.20
N CYS A 186 -1.87 7.98 14.28
CA CYS A 186 -0.85 7.74 15.29
C CYS A 186 -0.33 9.07 15.86
N PRO A 187 -0.63 9.38 17.13
CA PRO A 187 -0.03 10.49 17.84
C PRO A 187 1.43 10.17 18.16
N ILE A 188 2.30 11.13 17.91
CA ILE A 188 3.73 11.09 18.14
C ILE A 188 4.06 12.14 19.20
N SER A 189 4.75 11.71 20.26
CA SER A 189 5.44 12.62 21.19
C SER A 189 6.82 12.03 21.47
N ARG A 190 7.80 12.46 20.67
CA ARG A 190 9.14 11.88 20.46
C ARG A 190 9.16 10.43 19.96
N TYR A 191 8.10 9.67 20.22
CA TYR A 191 7.89 8.29 19.81
C TYR A 191 6.37 8.03 19.66
N PRO A 192 5.94 7.02 18.87
CA PRO A 192 4.54 6.62 18.78
C PRO A 192 3.89 6.29 20.12
N ILE A 193 2.75 6.92 20.40
CA ILE A 193 1.91 6.63 21.56
C ILE A 193 1.04 5.42 21.23
N ARG A 194 1.57 4.22 21.49
CA ARG A 194 0.97 2.95 21.02
C ARG A 194 -0.50 2.75 21.40
N ASN A 195 -0.88 3.14 22.61
CA ASN A 195 -2.26 2.96 23.09
C ASN A 195 -3.25 3.94 22.44
N ALA A 196 -2.74 5.02 21.85
CA ALA A 196 -3.52 6.05 21.18
C ALA A 196 -3.66 5.82 19.66
N ILE A 197 -3.09 4.74 19.13
CA ILE A 197 -3.22 4.41 17.70
C ILE A 197 -4.67 4.01 17.40
N VAL A 198 -5.23 4.64 16.38
CA VAL A 198 -6.53 4.28 15.80
C VAL A 198 -6.28 3.76 14.39
N ALA A 199 -6.71 2.52 14.14
CA ALA A 199 -6.63 1.90 12.82
C ALA A 199 -8.01 1.93 12.17
N VAL A 200 -8.06 2.41 10.93
CA VAL A 200 -9.27 2.46 10.11
C VAL A 200 -9.14 1.39 9.03
N ASN A 201 -10.14 0.50 8.93
CA ASN A 201 -10.19 -0.56 7.92
C ASN A 201 -10.61 -0.01 6.55
N ARG A 202 -9.97 1.08 6.12
CA ARG A 202 -10.19 1.74 4.83
C ARG A 202 -8.93 2.44 4.34
N GLY A 203 -8.71 2.41 3.05
CA GLY A 203 -7.66 3.12 2.33
C GLY A 203 -7.95 3.20 0.83
N GLY A 204 -6.90 3.20 0.01
CA GLY A 204 -7.02 3.26 -1.44
C GLY A 204 -7.78 2.09 -2.10
N GLY A 205 -7.90 0.95 -1.43
CA GLY A 205 -8.64 -0.23 -1.88
C GLY A 205 -10.15 -0.02 -1.85
N GLU A 206 -10.68 0.69 -0.86
CA GLU A 206 -12.09 1.04 -0.75
C GLU A 206 -12.50 2.03 -1.85
N ALA A 207 -11.61 2.97 -2.18
CA ALA A 207 -11.81 3.83 -3.35
C ALA A 207 -11.76 3.04 -4.66
N ASN A 208 -10.95 1.97 -4.75
CA ASN A 208 -11.01 1.06 -5.90
C ASN A 208 -12.37 0.35 -5.95
N ALA A 209 -12.89 -0.15 -4.81
CA ALA A 209 -14.16 -0.87 -4.75
C ALA A 209 -15.33 -0.02 -5.27
N ILE A 210 -15.47 1.22 -4.78
CA ILE A 210 -16.53 2.12 -5.27
C ILE A 210 -16.30 2.52 -6.73
N THR A 211 -15.04 2.70 -7.18
CA THR A 211 -14.73 2.96 -8.58
C THR A 211 -15.14 1.79 -9.48
N SER A 212 -14.93 0.55 -9.03
CA SER A 212 -15.36 -0.66 -9.75
C SER A 212 -16.88 -0.69 -9.92
N GLU A 213 -17.65 -0.36 -8.89
CA GLU A 213 -19.12 -0.27 -8.99
C GLU A 213 -19.58 0.83 -9.95
N ILE A 214 -18.96 2.02 -9.90
CA ILE A 214 -19.25 3.10 -10.84
C ILE A 214 -18.94 2.66 -12.28
N LEU A 215 -17.84 1.95 -12.51
CA LEU A 215 -17.48 1.45 -13.83
C LEU A 215 -18.45 0.39 -14.35
N LYS A 216 -18.97 -0.48 -13.47
CA LYS A 216 -20.03 -1.45 -13.83
C LYS A 216 -21.31 -0.71 -14.27
N ASP A 217 -21.70 0.33 -13.55
CA ASP A 217 -22.87 1.16 -13.88
C ASP A 217 -22.74 1.86 -15.23
N LEU A 218 -21.52 2.18 -15.64
CA LEU A 218 -21.19 2.81 -16.93
C LEU A 218 -21.00 1.81 -18.08
N GLY A 219 -21.21 0.51 -17.83
CA GLY A 219 -21.08 -0.53 -18.85
C GLY A 219 -19.65 -1.06 -19.06
N TYR A 220 -18.69 -0.71 -18.19
CA TYR A 220 -17.31 -1.21 -18.23
C TYR A 220 -17.09 -2.42 -17.29
N GLY A 221 -18.12 -3.26 -17.10
CA GLY A 221 -18.11 -4.33 -16.11
C GLY A 221 -16.99 -5.37 -16.28
N ASP A 222 -16.62 -5.70 -17.51
CA ASP A 222 -15.53 -6.63 -17.79
C ASP A 222 -14.16 -6.07 -17.37
N LEU A 223 -13.95 -4.78 -17.61
CA LEU A 223 -12.71 -4.07 -17.25
C LEU A 223 -12.66 -3.76 -15.76
N ALA A 224 -13.82 -3.57 -15.11
CA ALA A 224 -13.93 -3.31 -13.68
C ALA A 224 -13.46 -4.48 -12.79
N ARG A 225 -13.21 -5.66 -13.39
CA ARG A 225 -12.59 -6.83 -12.72
C ARG A 225 -11.06 -6.74 -12.66
N GLN A 226 -10.44 -5.88 -13.48
CA GLN A 226 -8.99 -5.73 -13.53
C GLN A 226 -8.55 -4.64 -12.54
N GLU A 227 -7.83 -5.01 -11.50
CA GLU A 227 -7.45 -4.08 -10.43
C GLU A 227 -6.59 -2.92 -10.93
N SER A 228 -5.62 -3.19 -11.81
CA SER A 228 -4.74 -2.17 -12.40
C SER A 228 -5.53 -1.14 -13.21
N PHE A 229 -6.56 -1.58 -13.94
CA PHE A 229 -7.49 -0.70 -14.66
C PHE A 229 -8.25 0.18 -13.68
N VAL A 230 -8.90 -0.41 -12.66
CA VAL A 230 -9.68 0.34 -11.67
C VAL A 230 -8.82 1.35 -10.92
N ARG A 231 -7.60 0.97 -10.52
CA ARG A 231 -6.62 1.85 -9.87
C ARG A 231 -6.28 3.06 -10.75
N ALA A 232 -5.98 2.83 -12.02
CA ALA A 232 -5.65 3.92 -12.97
C ALA A 232 -6.83 4.90 -13.14
N VAL A 233 -8.07 4.39 -13.18
CA VAL A 233 -9.27 5.24 -13.24
C VAL A 233 -9.41 6.05 -11.96
N LYS A 234 -9.38 5.40 -10.79
CA LYS A 234 -9.48 6.07 -9.49
C LYS A 234 -8.50 7.23 -9.39
N GLU A 235 -7.22 6.97 -9.66
CA GLU A 235 -6.14 7.96 -9.51
C GLU A 235 -6.26 9.14 -10.49
N ARG A 236 -6.86 8.92 -11.67
CA ARG A 236 -7.00 9.97 -12.69
C ARG A 236 -8.31 10.75 -12.59
N VAL A 237 -9.38 10.09 -12.13
CA VAL A 237 -10.75 10.58 -12.25
C VAL A 237 -11.34 10.98 -10.89
N GLY A 238 -10.96 10.29 -9.82
CA GLY A 238 -11.46 10.55 -8.46
C GLY A 238 -11.18 11.98 -7.99
N LEU A 239 -12.11 12.54 -7.22
CA LEU A 239 -12.03 13.85 -6.61
C LEU A 239 -12.43 13.78 -5.13
N ILE A 240 -11.87 14.67 -4.32
CA ILE A 240 -12.25 14.85 -2.91
C ILE A 240 -13.04 16.15 -2.81
N PRO A 241 -14.33 16.11 -2.43
CA PRO A 241 -15.14 17.32 -2.27
C PRO A 241 -14.80 18.03 -0.95
N ILE A 242 -14.93 19.35 -0.91
CA ILE A 242 -14.97 20.11 0.36
C ILE A 242 -16.30 19.82 1.10
N ASP A 243 -17.39 19.71 0.33
CA ASP A 243 -18.73 19.37 0.79
C ASP A 243 -19.37 18.50 -0.30
N LEU A 244 -19.61 17.23 0.02
CA LEU A 244 -20.11 16.24 -0.94
C LEU A 244 -21.44 16.67 -1.56
N ASN A 245 -22.39 17.16 -0.75
CA ASN A 245 -23.73 17.51 -1.22
C ASN A 245 -23.72 18.73 -2.13
N LYS A 246 -22.87 19.72 -1.85
CA LYS A 246 -22.68 20.88 -2.73
C LYS A 246 -22.00 20.49 -4.03
N ALA A 247 -20.95 19.66 -3.95
CA ALA A 247 -20.20 19.20 -5.12
C ALA A 247 -21.07 18.38 -6.09
N ILE A 248 -21.88 17.45 -5.56
CA ILE A 248 -22.82 16.67 -6.37
C ILE A 248 -23.87 17.57 -7.04
N ARG A 249 -24.46 18.52 -6.30
CA ARG A 249 -25.43 19.47 -6.86
C ARG A 249 -24.83 20.30 -7.98
N ALA A 250 -23.63 20.86 -7.77
CA ALA A 250 -22.92 21.62 -8.78
C ALA A 250 -22.68 20.81 -10.07
N SER A 251 -22.27 19.54 -9.92
CA SER A 251 -22.06 18.67 -11.09
C SER A 251 -23.35 18.30 -11.80
N LYS A 252 -24.41 17.94 -11.07
CA LYS A 252 -25.72 17.62 -11.67
C LYS A 252 -26.39 18.81 -12.35
N ASN A 253 -26.04 20.04 -11.97
CA ASN A 253 -26.53 21.26 -12.62
C ASN A 253 -25.85 21.55 -13.98
N GLY A 254 -25.02 20.64 -14.50
CA GLY A 254 -24.45 20.73 -15.85
C GLY A 254 -23.18 21.58 -15.94
N GLU A 255 -22.46 21.75 -14.83
CA GLU A 255 -21.17 22.42 -14.87
C GLU A 255 -20.13 21.57 -15.62
N LYS A 256 -19.82 21.94 -16.86
CA LYS A 256 -18.90 21.23 -17.77
C LYS A 256 -17.50 20.96 -17.21
N ARG A 257 -17.08 21.67 -16.15
CA ARG A 257 -15.77 21.47 -15.51
C ARG A 257 -15.59 20.07 -14.89
N PHE A 258 -16.68 19.34 -14.66
CA PHE A 258 -16.63 18.00 -14.08
C PHE A 258 -16.61 16.88 -15.12
N ASP A 259 -16.90 17.20 -16.39
CA ASP A 259 -16.83 16.25 -17.48
C ASP A 259 -15.41 15.73 -17.62
N VAL A 260 -15.28 14.42 -17.83
CA VAL A 260 -13.97 13.78 -17.94
C VAL A 260 -14.03 12.65 -18.96
N LYS A 261 -13.02 12.67 -19.82
CA LYS A 261 -12.70 11.60 -20.74
C LYS A 261 -11.27 11.15 -20.48
N PHE A 262 -11.11 9.89 -20.13
CA PHE A 262 -9.80 9.31 -19.81
C PHE A 262 -9.49 8.19 -20.79
N LYS A 263 -8.43 8.34 -21.58
CA LYS A 263 -7.89 7.28 -22.43
C LYS A 263 -6.80 6.54 -21.68
N ILE A 264 -6.88 5.22 -21.64
CA ILE A 264 -5.86 4.40 -21.00
C ILE A 264 -4.60 4.38 -21.89
N PRO A 265 -3.43 4.76 -21.35
CA PRO A 265 -2.17 4.73 -22.08
C PRO A 265 -1.92 3.38 -22.74
N GLY A 266 -1.43 3.40 -23.98
CA GLY A 266 -1.11 2.18 -24.73
C GLY A 266 -2.32 1.40 -25.27
N THR A 267 -3.56 1.85 -25.02
CA THR A 267 -4.77 1.15 -25.49
C THR A 267 -5.69 2.06 -26.33
N ARG A 268 -6.70 1.45 -26.94
CA ARG A 268 -7.84 2.17 -27.57
C ARG A 268 -8.98 2.44 -26.58
N ILE A 269 -8.86 1.99 -25.33
CA ILE A 269 -9.92 2.10 -24.34
C ILE A 269 -10.01 3.54 -23.84
N SER A 270 -11.22 4.09 -23.86
CA SER A 270 -11.53 5.40 -23.28
C SER A 270 -12.76 5.31 -22.41
N ILE A 271 -12.69 5.95 -21.25
CA ILE A 271 -13.75 6.02 -20.26
C ILE A 271 -14.31 7.43 -20.28
N GLU A 272 -15.63 7.52 -20.28
CA GLU A 272 -16.36 8.77 -20.26
C GLU A 272 -17.48 8.65 -19.22
N LEU A 273 -17.53 9.58 -18.27
CA LEU A 273 -18.53 9.52 -17.20
C LEU A 273 -19.89 10.13 -17.61
N GLY A 274 -19.90 11.03 -18.59
CA GLY A 274 -21.10 11.74 -19.04
C GLY A 274 -21.91 12.32 -17.87
N ASP A 275 -23.21 12.04 -17.84
CA ASP A 275 -24.15 12.49 -16.79
C ASP A 275 -23.81 11.97 -15.38
N SER A 276 -22.92 10.98 -15.28
CA SER A 276 -22.40 10.44 -14.01
C SER A 276 -21.11 11.12 -13.55
N ALA A 277 -20.74 12.29 -14.10
CA ALA A 277 -19.56 13.05 -13.68
C ALA A 277 -19.51 13.36 -12.17
N TRP A 278 -20.66 13.47 -11.51
CA TRP A 278 -20.75 13.70 -10.06
C TRP A 278 -20.21 12.52 -9.24
N THR A 279 -20.13 11.31 -9.80
CA THR A 279 -19.61 10.11 -9.12
C THR A 279 -18.12 10.21 -8.78
N ARG A 280 -17.38 11.12 -9.46
CA ARG A 280 -15.98 11.43 -9.16
C ARG A 280 -15.74 11.79 -7.69
N PHE A 281 -16.67 12.53 -7.09
CA PHE A 281 -16.58 12.95 -5.69
C PHE A 281 -16.79 11.79 -4.71
N ILE A 282 -17.64 10.83 -5.08
CA ILE A 282 -17.94 9.67 -4.26
C ILE A 282 -16.69 8.80 -4.09
N ILE A 283 -15.86 8.70 -5.15
CA ILE A 283 -14.63 7.90 -5.15
C ILE A 283 -13.67 8.35 -4.04
N GLY A 284 -13.38 9.66 -3.96
CA GLY A 284 -12.46 10.18 -2.96
C GLY A 284 -13.09 10.26 -1.57
N GLU A 285 -14.33 10.74 -1.48
CA GLU A 285 -15.02 10.94 -0.20
C GLU A 285 -15.20 9.65 0.59
N TYR A 286 -15.31 8.51 -0.09
CA TYR A 286 -15.60 7.22 0.55
C TYR A 286 -14.54 6.80 1.57
N ILE A 287 -13.29 7.20 1.33
CA ILE A 287 -12.17 6.96 2.25
C ILE A 287 -12.38 7.77 3.54
N PHE A 288 -12.71 9.05 3.40
CA PHE A 288 -12.86 10.01 4.51
C PHE A 288 -14.10 9.72 5.35
N ASN A 289 -15.25 9.56 4.70
CA ASN A 289 -16.53 9.35 5.37
C ASN A 289 -17.46 8.42 4.58
N PRO A 290 -17.54 7.12 4.96
CA PRO A 290 -18.42 6.16 4.30
C PRO A 290 -19.89 6.26 4.76
N ASN A 291 -20.24 7.19 5.66
CA ASN A 291 -21.57 7.27 6.28
C ASN A 291 -22.59 8.08 5.49
N HIS A 292 -22.20 8.73 4.39
CA HIS A 292 -23.15 9.46 3.54
C HIS A 292 -24.22 8.51 2.99
N GLU A 293 -25.46 8.99 2.96
CA GLU A 293 -26.63 8.19 2.52
C GLU A 293 -26.44 7.61 1.11
N ILE A 294 -25.70 8.33 0.26
CA ILE A 294 -25.44 7.94 -1.12
C ILE A 294 -24.75 6.58 -1.26
N TYR A 295 -23.98 6.15 -0.25
CA TYR A 295 -23.32 4.85 -0.26
C TYR A 295 -24.28 3.69 0.04
N ARG A 296 -25.44 3.96 0.66
CA ARG A 296 -26.41 2.91 1.02
C ARG A 296 -26.93 2.17 -0.19
N SER A 297 -27.13 2.87 -1.32
CA SER A 297 -27.58 2.23 -2.56
C SER A 297 -26.57 1.22 -3.08
N TYR A 298 -25.27 1.53 -3.01
CA TYR A 298 -24.20 0.60 -3.40
C TYR A 298 -24.16 -0.62 -2.47
N PHE A 299 -24.31 -0.43 -1.16
CA PHE A 299 -24.34 -1.55 -0.21
C PHE A 299 -25.52 -2.49 -0.44
N ILE A 300 -26.71 -1.95 -0.71
CA ILE A 300 -27.91 -2.75 -1.00
C ILE A 300 -27.71 -3.59 -2.29
N ARG A 301 -26.94 -3.06 -3.25
CA ARG A 301 -26.62 -3.73 -4.52
C ARG A 301 -25.50 -4.75 -4.41
N GLY A 302 -24.96 -4.99 -3.21
CA GLY A 302 -23.97 -6.03 -2.94
C GLY A 302 -22.53 -5.55 -2.86
N MET A 303 -22.27 -4.24 -2.92
CA MET A 303 -20.94 -3.71 -2.58
C MET A 303 -20.68 -3.93 -1.09
N ASP A 304 -19.55 -4.54 -0.75
CA ASP A 304 -19.20 -4.77 0.65
C ASP A 304 -19.06 -3.45 1.41
N LYS A 305 -19.85 -3.33 2.48
CA LYS A 305 -19.69 -2.26 3.46
C LYS A 305 -18.36 -2.45 4.20
N PRO A 306 -17.63 -1.37 4.54
CA PRO A 306 -16.45 -1.47 5.37
C PRO A 306 -16.83 -2.01 6.75
N LYS A 307 -16.26 -3.15 7.13
CA LYS A 307 -16.55 -3.84 8.39
C LYS A 307 -15.41 -3.64 9.37
N ASP A 308 -15.73 -3.70 10.65
CA ASP A 308 -14.70 -3.78 11.68
C ASP A 308 -13.97 -5.12 11.55
N VAL A 309 -12.64 -5.08 11.52
CA VAL A 309 -11.79 -6.27 11.41
C VAL A 309 -10.86 -6.30 12.61
N ARG A 310 -10.76 -7.44 13.27
CA ARG A 310 -9.81 -7.63 14.36
C ARG A 310 -8.56 -8.30 13.82
N VAL A 311 -7.41 -7.65 14.00
CA VAL A 311 -6.10 -8.20 13.66
C VAL A 311 -5.24 -8.16 14.91
N GLY A 312 -4.93 -9.35 15.44
CA GLY A 312 -4.31 -9.47 16.76
C GLY A 312 -5.15 -8.79 17.85
N ASN A 313 -4.56 -7.81 18.54
CA ASN A 313 -5.20 -7.06 19.61
C ASN A 313 -5.85 -5.73 19.14
N THR A 314 -5.72 -5.40 17.86
CA THR A 314 -6.20 -4.13 17.30
C THR A 314 -7.51 -4.36 16.55
N VAL A 315 -8.49 -3.49 16.78
CA VAL A 315 -9.72 -3.43 15.98
C VAL A 315 -9.55 -2.32 14.95
N PHE A 316 -9.57 -2.70 13.68
CA PHE A 316 -9.61 -1.78 12.57
C PHE A 316 -11.07 -1.39 12.35
N ARG A 317 -11.38 -0.11 12.51
CA ARG A 317 -12.75 0.41 12.48
C ARG A 317 -13.16 0.65 11.02
N GLY A 318 -14.25 0.02 10.59
CA GLY A 318 -14.72 0.05 9.22
C GLY A 318 -15.50 1.31 8.88
N MET A 319 -16.32 1.85 9.78
CA MET A 319 -17.26 2.95 9.46
C MET A 319 -16.91 4.30 10.10
N ILE A 320 -15.89 4.37 10.97
CA ILE A 320 -15.45 5.63 11.61
C ILE A 320 -14.96 6.61 10.54
N ASP A 321 -15.38 7.86 10.52
CA ASP A 321 -14.79 8.84 9.60
C ASP A 321 -13.40 9.29 10.08
N PHE A 322 -12.64 9.95 9.21
CA PHE A 322 -11.27 10.36 9.55
C PHE A 322 -11.21 11.45 10.62
N GLY A 323 -12.21 12.33 10.70
CA GLY A 323 -12.27 13.35 11.74
C GLY A 323 -12.42 12.71 13.12
N GLU A 324 -13.39 11.80 13.23
CA GLU A 324 -13.63 11.04 14.47
C GLU A 324 -12.43 10.15 14.83
N ALA A 325 -11.76 9.54 13.85
CA ALA A 325 -10.55 8.75 14.11
C ALA A 325 -9.40 9.59 14.69
N ILE A 326 -9.26 10.85 14.27
CA ILE A 326 -8.29 11.80 14.84
C ILE A 326 -8.69 12.17 16.27
N LEU A 327 -9.96 12.50 16.50
CA LEU A 327 -10.46 12.83 17.84
C LEU A 327 -10.26 11.66 18.81
N GLU A 328 -10.73 10.46 18.46
CA GLU A 328 -10.56 9.24 19.27
C GLU A 328 -9.09 8.94 19.55
N SER A 329 -8.19 9.25 18.62
CA SER A 329 -6.75 9.07 18.79
C SER A 329 -6.15 10.07 19.78
N VAL A 330 -6.50 11.35 19.67
CA VAL A 330 -6.01 12.41 20.56
C VAL A 330 -6.58 12.25 21.98
N GLU A 331 -7.85 11.89 22.12
CA GLU A 331 -8.51 11.68 23.43
C GLU A 331 -7.90 10.54 24.25
N ARG A 332 -7.21 9.60 23.60
CA ARG A 332 -6.47 8.52 24.27
C ARG A 332 -5.10 8.98 24.80
N CYS A 333 -4.65 10.17 24.45
CA CYS A 333 -3.42 10.75 24.97
C CYS A 333 -3.66 11.43 26.33
N PRO A 334 -2.65 11.46 27.22
CA PRO A 334 -2.67 12.32 28.40
C PRO A 334 -2.91 13.79 28.04
N ILE A 335 -3.68 14.52 28.85
CA ILE A 335 -4.01 15.95 28.66
C ILE A 335 -2.76 16.85 28.64
N GLU A 336 -1.65 16.40 29.23
CA GLU A 336 -0.37 17.13 29.27
C GLU A 336 0.37 17.16 27.92
N LEU A 337 -0.06 16.37 26.92
CA LEU A 337 0.54 16.28 25.58
C LEU A 337 -0.18 17.15 24.56
#